data_AF-A0A7Y2DMZ7-F1
#
_entry.id   AF-A0A7Y2DMZ7-F1
#
_cell.length_a   1.000
_cell.length_b   1.000
_cell.length_c   1.000
_cell.angle_alpha   90.00
_cell.angle_beta   90.00
_cell.angle_gamma   90.00
#
_symmetry.space_group_name_H-M   'P 1'
#
loop_
_entity.id
_entity.type
_entity.pdbx_description
1 polymer ?
#
loop_
_entity_poly.entity_id
_entity_poly.type
_entity_poly.pdbx_seq_one_letter_code
_entity_poly.pdbx_strand_id
1 'polypeptide(L)'
;MTLLDPRTTARRAVLAGALSLLAASCASGPGDEDFTASLRAARPEMTADDAQCVVDHLQQTYSDDELVVLTTDASSMSTDALDRFAADQLDAVRTCGLDQQVAEELVAAFAAANNVSLEVAGCAVASLQDQIGFWELTDVLAAADRELRFQRRQFEAIFVCGDRSRVIDQLGPQLVEQGVSSGDAPCVAEEIASTMEVDDLGVLYSGRMTDRFYGLYFDALDVCEALPT
;
A
#
# COMPACT_ATOMS: atom_id res chain seq x y z
N MET A 1 8.42 -28.93 18.84
CA MET A 1 8.96 -28.40 17.56
C MET A 1 7.89 -27.53 16.95
N THR A 2 7.91 -26.25 17.26
CA THR A 2 6.95 -25.26 16.77
C THR A 2 7.44 -24.78 15.41
N LEU A 3 6.71 -25.11 14.35
CA LEU A 3 6.99 -24.63 13.00
C LEU A 3 6.66 -23.13 12.96
N LEU A 4 7.69 -22.30 12.84
CA LEU A 4 7.55 -20.86 12.60
C LEU A 4 6.91 -20.65 11.22
N ASP A 5 5.80 -19.90 11.20
CA ASP A 5 5.11 -19.52 9.96
C ASP A 5 6.03 -18.60 9.12
N PRO A 6 6.39 -18.95 7.88
CA PRO A 6 7.22 -18.13 7.01
C PRO A 6 6.60 -16.75 6.69
N ARG A 7 5.30 -16.54 6.95
CA ARG A 7 4.61 -15.25 6.84
C ARG A 7 5.04 -14.23 7.90
N THR A 8 5.51 -14.69 9.05
CA THR A 8 5.98 -13.84 10.16
C THR A 8 7.42 -13.37 9.98
N THR A 9 8.28 -14.13 9.31
CA THR A 9 9.71 -13.82 9.19
C THR A 9 10.00 -12.75 8.14
N ALA A 10 9.24 -12.71 7.03
CA ALA A 10 9.40 -11.67 6.01
C ALA A 10 8.85 -10.30 6.46
N ARG A 11 7.79 -10.28 7.28
CA ARG A 11 7.18 -9.06 7.86
C ARG A 11 8.12 -8.31 8.82
N ARG A 12 9.08 -9.02 9.43
CA ARG A 12 10.00 -8.48 10.45
C ARG A 12 11.24 -7.77 9.88
N ALA A 13 11.57 -8.02 8.62
CA ALA A 13 12.79 -7.45 8.01
C ALA A 13 12.56 -6.05 7.42
N VAL A 14 11.33 -5.72 7.02
CA VAL A 14 11.00 -4.44 6.36
C VAL A 14 10.72 -3.34 7.39
N LEU A 15 10.01 -3.66 8.48
CA LEU A 15 9.78 -2.73 9.60
C LEU A 15 11.08 -2.34 10.34
N ALA A 16 12.14 -3.15 10.25
CA ALA A 16 13.43 -2.86 10.88
C ALA A 16 14.34 -1.93 10.04
N GLY A 17 13.97 -1.65 8.78
CA GLY A 17 14.84 -0.99 7.81
C GLY A 17 14.87 0.53 7.87
N ALA A 18 13.82 1.18 8.40
CA ALA A 18 13.66 2.64 8.27
C ALA A 18 14.01 3.46 9.52
N LEU A 19 14.12 2.87 10.71
CA LEU A 19 14.48 3.60 11.95
C LEU A 19 15.36 2.76 12.90
N SER A 20 16.46 2.21 12.37
CA SER A 20 17.57 1.77 13.24
C SER A 20 18.37 2.99 13.72
N LEU A 21 17.75 3.85 14.54
CA LEU A 21 18.38 5.00 15.17
C LEU A 21 18.51 4.75 16.67
N LEU A 22 19.70 5.09 17.19
CA LEU A 22 20.06 5.23 18.60
C LEU A 22 20.46 3.94 19.35
N ALA A 23 21.67 3.45 19.03
CA ALA A 23 22.50 2.78 20.02
C ALA A 23 23.65 3.71 20.44
N ALA A 24 23.34 4.80 21.18
CA ALA A 24 24.26 5.43 22.15
C ALA A 24 23.70 6.75 22.72
N SER A 25 22.95 6.69 23.81
CA SER A 25 23.11 7.63 24.93
C SER A 25 22.52 7.03 26.21
N CYS A 26 23.23 7.21 27.32
CA CYS A 26 22.94 6.55 28.58
C CYS A 26 21.95 7.37 29.42
N ALA A 27 20.95 6.69 29.98
CA ALA A 27 20.19 7.02 31.19
C ALA A 27 19.07 8.08 31.15
N SER A 28 18.79 8.70 30.01
CA SER A 28 17.56 9.49 29.79
C SER A 28 16.95 8.98 28.49
N GLY A 29 15.64 8.70 28.45
CA GLY A 29 14.97 8.32 27.19
C GLY A 29 15.18 9.39 26.12
N PRO A 30 15.09 9.03 24.82
CA PRO A 30 15.20 10.02 23.75
C PRO A 30 14.11 11.08 23.91
N GLY A 31 14.51 12.35 23.82
CA GLY A 31 13.57 13.49 23.86
C GLY A 31 13.26 14.02 22.46
N ASP A 32 12.48 15.10 22.39
CA ASP A 32 12.01 15.72 21.14
C ASP A 32 13.17 16.00 20.16
N GLU A 33 14.30 16.53 20.67
CA GLU A 33 15.49 16.81 19.86
C GLU A 33 16.09 15.54 19.21
N ASP A 34 16.04 14.41 19.91
CA ASP A 34 16.55 13.13 19.41
C ASP A 34 15.65 12.57 18.31
N PHE A 35 14.32 12.68 18.47
CA PHE A 35 13.35 12.27 17.46
C PHE A 35 13.42 13.16 16.22
N THR A 36 13.50 14.48 16.40
CA THR A 36 13.66 15.44 15.30
C THR A 36 14.96 15.21 14.54
N ALA A 37 16.08 15.02 15.25
CA ALA A 37 17.36 14.70 14.61
C ALA A 37 17.31 13.37 13.85
N SER A 38 16.65 12.37 14.43
CA SER A 38 16.44 11.05 13.81
C SER A 38 15.61 11.13 12.54
N LEU A 39 14.49 11.85 12.58
CA LEU A 39 13.61 12.04 11.42
C LEU A 39 14.33 12.76 10.28
N ARG A 40 15.13 13.78 10.58
CA ARG A 40 15.94 14.50 9.57
C ARG A 40 17.08 13.66 9.01
N ALA A 41 17.67 12.79 9.82
CA ALA A 41 18.68 11.86 9.32
C ALA A 41 18.08 10.86 8.33
N ALA A 42 16.84 10.43 8.57
CA ALA A 42 16.08 9.58 7.66
C ALA A 42 15.53 10.33 6.44
N ARG A 43 15.20 11.63 6.59
CA ARG A 43 14.61 12.52 5.56
C ARG A 43 15.43 13.80 5.41
N PRO A 44 16.60 13.77 4.74
CA PRO A 44 17.47 14.94 4.59
C PRO A 44 16.81 16.14 3.89
N GLU A 45 15.75 15.89 3.12
CA GLU A 45 14.91 16.89 2.45
C GLU A 45 14.03 17.68 3.41
N MET A 46 13.74 17.16 4.61
CA MET A 46 12.89 17.80 5.60
C MET A 46 13.65 18.87 6.37
N THR A 47 13.05 20.05 6.53
CA THR A 47 13.65 21.10 7.35
C THR A 47 13.59 20.76 8.84
N ALA A 48 14.32 21.50 9.67
CA ALA A 48 14.29 21.29 11.11
C ALA A 48 12.91 21.56 11.72
N ASP A 49 12.26 22.63 11.24
CA ASP A 49 10.96 23.07 11.74
C ASP A 49 9.86 22.07 11.33
N ASP A 50 9.96 21.53 10.11
CA ASP A 50 9.04 20.51 9.59
C ASP A 50 9.14 19.20 10.38
N ALA A 51 10.38 18.74 10.65
CA ALA A 51 10.61 17.54 11.45
C ALA A 51 10.12 17.70 12.89
N GLN A 52 10.37 18.87 13.49
CA GLN A 52 9.87 19.18 14.82
C GLN A 52 8.34 19.19 14.86
N CYS A 53 7.68 19.79 13.86
CA CYS A 53 6.22 19.80 13.79
C CYS A 53 5.63 18.38 13.76
N VAL A 54 6.21 17.47 12.98
CA VAL A 54 5.74 16.08 12.89
C VAL A 54 5.92 15.35 14.23
N VAL A 55 7.08 15.53 14.88
CA VAL A 55 7.36 14.94 16.20
C VAL A 55 6.40 15.48 17.27
N ASP A 56 6.22 16.80 17.34
CA ASP A 56 5.30 17.46 18.27
C ASP A 56 3.86 16.94 18.11
N HIS A 57 3.41 16.69 16.88
CA HIS A 57 2.07 16.16 16.62
C HIS A 57 1.94 14.70 17.07
N LEU A 58 2.93 13.85 16.77
CA LEU A 58 2.93 12.46 17.21
C LEU A 58 2.97 12.33 18.74
N GLN A 59 3.72 13.20 19.42
CA GLN A 59 3.83 13.23 20.87
C GLN A 59 2.54 13.67 21.59
N GLN A 60 1.55 14.22 20.88
CA GLN A 60 0.22 14.45 21.45
C GLN A 60 -0.54 13.14 21.70
N THR A 61 -0.20 12.09 20.94
CA THR A 61 -0.89 10.79 20.99
C THR A 61 -0.03 9.72 21.67
N TYR A 62 1.29 9.77 21.48
CA TYR A 62 2.22 8.76 21.94
C TYR A 62 3.22 9.34 22.94
N SER A 63 3.51 8.62 24.01
CA SER A 63 4.65 8.93 24.87
C SER A 63 5.99 8.65 24.16
N ASP A 64 7.07 9.26 24.64
CA ASP A 64 8.42 9.00 24.09
C ASP A 64 8.77 7.51 24.09
N ASP A 65 8.45 6.80 25.19
CA ASP A 65 8.67 5.36 25.30
C ASP A 65 7.87 4.57 24.25
N GLU A 66 6.62 4.97 23.98
CA GLU A 66 5.80 4.36 22.93
C GLU A 66 6.35 4.65 21.54
N LEU A 67 6.80 5.88 21.26
CA LEU A 67 7.43 6.25 20.00
C LEU A 67 8.72 5.48 19.77
N VAL A 68 9.54 5.26 20.80
CA VAL A 68 10.71 4.38 20.70
C VAL A 68 10.30 2.97 20.31
N VAL A 69 9.32 2.38 20.99
CA VAL A 69 8.86 1.02 20.68
C VAL A 69 8.32 0.93 19.25
N LEU A 70 7.48 1.90 18.85
CA LEU A 70 6.89 2.00 17.52
C LEU A 70 7.92 2.14 16.40
N THR A 71 9.02 2.86 16.66
CA THR A 71 10.06 3.12 15.65
C THR A 71 11.18 2.08 15.64
N THR A 72 11.45 1.40 16.75
CA THR A 72 12.60 0.48 16.89
C THR A 72 12.24 -1.00 17.04
N ASP A 73 11.06 -1.34 17.55
CA ASP A 73 10.59 -2.73 17.72
C ASP A 73 9.13 -2.91 17.30
N ALA A 74 8.80 -2.38 16.13
CA ALA A 74 7.50 -2.60 15.48
C ALA A 74 7.17 -4.09 15.26
N SER A 75 8.18 -4.98 15.32
CA SER A 75 8.04 -6.42 15.15
C SER A 75 7.23 -7.11 16.27
N SER A 76 7.17 -6.48 17.44
CA SER A 76 6.46 -6.95 18.63
C SER A 76 5.01 -6.46 18.70
N MET A 77 4.62 -5.51 17.83
CA MET A 77 3.32 -4.84 17.88
C MET A 77 2.24 -5.57 17.08
N SER A 78 0.98 -5.37 17.48
CA SER A 78 -0.17 -5.85 16.71
C SER A 78 -0.34 -5.06 15.41
N THR A 79 -0.88 -5.71 14.37
CA THR A 79 -1.18 -5.06 13.08
C THR A 79 -2.07 -3.81 13.26
N ASP A 80 -3.12 -3.88 14.08
CA ASP A 80 -4.01 -2.74 14.35
C ASP A 80 -3.28 -1.53 14.97
N ALA A 81 -2.19 -1.76 15.72
CA ALA A 81 -1.42 -0.68 16.33
C ALA A 81 -0.47 -0.03 15.32
N LEU A 82 0.12 -0.83 14.42
CA LEU A 82 0.93 -0.34 13.31
C LEU A 82 0.08 0.45 12.31
N ASP A 83 -1.10 -0.05 11.96
CA ASP A 83 -2.02 0.64 11.05
C ASP A 83 -2.47 1.99 11.64
N ARG A 84 -2.74 2.04 12.96
CA ARG A 84 -3.06 3.30 13.64
C ARG A 84 -1.90 4.27 13.65
N PHE A 85 -0.69 3.80 13.96
CA PHE A 85 0.50 4.65 13.96
C PHE A 85 0.80 5.22 12.57
N ALA A 86 0.67 4.40 11.52
CA ALA A 86 0.81 4.84 10.13
C ALA A 86 -0.20 5.95 9.77
N ALA A 87 -1.46 5.81 10.22
CA ALA A 87 -2.48 6.84 10.04
C ALA A 87 -2.14 8.15 10.78
N ASP A 88 -1.65 8.05 12.02
CA ASP A 88 -1.27 9.23 12.81
C ASP A 88 -0.02 9.93 12.25
N GLN A 89 0.94 9.19 11.68
CA GLN A 89 2.07 9.76 10.95
C GLN A 89 1.62 10.56 9.72
N LEU A 90 0.64 10.05 8.98
CA LEU A 90 0.09 10.76 7.83
C LEU A 90 -0.69 12.01 8.24
N ASP A 91 -1.44 11.94 9.34
CA ASP A 91 -2.13 13.09 9.92
C ASP A 91 -1.14 14.18 10.36
N ALA A 92 -0.02 13.80 10.99
CA ALA A 92 1.07 14.70 11.35
C ALA A 92 1.67 15.39 10.11
N VAL A 93 2.00 14.63 9.07
CA VAL A 93 2.56 15.16 7.81
C VAL A 93 1.59 16.14 7.14
N ARG A 94 0.28 15.81 7.08
CA ARG A 94 -0.75 16.69 6.53
C ARG A 94 -0.92 17.96 7.36
N THR A 95 -0.97 17.83 8.69
CA THR A 95 -1.11 18.96 9.61
C THR A 95 0.08 19.92 9.50
N CYS A 96 1.28 19.39 9.28
CA CYS A 96 2.50 20.15 9.07
C CYS A 96 2.67 20.68 7.64
N GLY A 97 1.71 20.45 6.73
CA GLY A 97 1.76 20.96 5.35
C GLY A 97 2.83 20.32 4.47
N LEU A 98 3.26 19.09 4.81
CA LEU A 98 4.31 18.34 4.12
C LEU A 98 3.78 17.39 3.05
N ASP A 99 2.47 17.20 3.00
CA ASP A 99 1.79 16.32 2.04
C ASP A 99 2.05 16.73 0.58
N GLN A 100 2.17 18.03 0.30
CA GLN A 100 2.43 18.53 -1.05
C GLN A 100 3.86 18.31 -1.55
N GLN A 101 4.86 18.23 -0.66
CA GLN A 101 6.27 18.20 -1.07
C GLN A 101 6.72 16.85 -1.63
N VAL A 102 6.07 15.75 -1.24
CA VAL A 102 6.41 14.39 -1.68
C VAL A 102 5.40 13.86 -2.71
N ALA A 103 4.21 14.44 -2.78
CA ALA A 103 3.12 13.90 -3.59
C ALA A 103 3.37 13.94 -5.11
N GLU A 104 3.90 15.02 -5.68
CA GLU A 104 3.93 15.17 -7.15
C GLU A 104 4.94 14.25 -7.84
N GLU A 105 6.18 14.20 -7.36
CA GLU A 105 7.21 13.32 -7.94
C GLU A 105 6.88 11.85 -7.72
N LEU A 106 6.33 11.51 -6.55
CA LEU A 106 5.90 10.15 -6.22
C LEU A 106 4.74 9.70 -7.12
N VAL A 107 3.75 10.56 -7.33
CA VAL A 107 2.63 10.30 -8.23
C VAL A 107 3.09 10.15 -9.66
N ALA A 108 4.02 10.99 -10.13
CA ALA A 108 4.57 10.87 -11.48
C ALA A 108 5.36 9.57 -11.66
N ALA A 109 6.20 9.20 -10.70
CA ALA A 109 6.95 7.95 -10.72
C ALA A 109 6.02 6.73 -10.68
N PHE A 110 4.99 6.76 -9.84
CA PHE A 110 3.99 5.71 -9.74
C PHE A 110 3.19 5.55 -11.04
N ALA A 111 2.75 6.67 -11.63
CA ALA A 111 2.05 6.69 -12.91
C ALA A 111 2.87 6.05 -14.01
N ALA A 112 4.15 6.42 -14.12
CA ALA A 112 5.06 5.87 -15.11
C ALA A 112 5.33 4.38 -14.89
N ALA A 113 5.54 3.95 -13.65
CA ALA A 113 5.84 2.55 -13.33
C ALA A 113 4.65 1.61 -13.59
N ASN A 114 3.42 2.10 -13.39
CA ASN A 114 2.21 1.31 -13.55
C ASN A 114 1.46 1.57 -14.87
N ASN A 115 1.96 2.48 -15.71
CA ASN A 115 1.33 2.91 -16.97
C ASN A 115 -0.13 3.35 -16.77
N VAL A 116 -0.38 4.16 -15.73
CA VAL A 116 -1.70 4.73 -15.40
C VAL A 116 -1.70 6.25 -15.53
N SER A 117 -2.87 6.88 -15.54
CA SER A 117 -2.97 8.35 -15.57
C SER A 117 -2.46 8.98 -14.26
N LEU A 118 -2.07 10.26 -14.32
CA LEU A 118 -1.67 11.00 -13.11
C LEU A 118 -2.81 11.11 -12.08
N GLU A 119 -4.06 11.14 -12.54
CA GLU A 119 -5.24 11.15 -11.66
C GLU A 119 -5.38 9.83 -10.90
N VAL A 120 -5.30 8.70 -11.61
CA VAL A 120 -5.34 7.36 -11.00
C VAL A 120 -4.14 7.16 -10.08
N ALA A 121 -2.95 7.58 -10.49
CA ALA A 121 -1.75 7.52 -9.66
C ALA A 121 -1.87 8.39 -8.41
N GLY A 122 -2.44 9.59 -8.52
CA GLY A 122 -2.70 10.49 -7.39
C GLY A 122 -3.60 9.83 -6.35
N CYS A 123 -4.72 9.28 -6.79
CA CYS A 123 -5.63 8.52 -5.94
C CYS A 123 -4.94 7.27 -5.34
N ALA A 124 -4.20 6.51 -6.15
CA ALA A 124 -3.60 5.25 -5.72
C ALA A 124 -2.48 5.48 -4.71
N VAL A 125 -1.63 6.49 -4.92
CA VAL A 125 -0.61 6.91 -3.95
C VAL A 125 -1.28 7.37 -2.66
N ALA A 126 -2.32 8.20 -2.72
CA ALA A 126 -3.06 8.61 -1.51
C ALA A 126 -3.64 7.40 -0.75
N SER A 127 -4.27 6.47 -1.47
CA SER A 127 -4.79 5.22 -0.88
C SER A 127 -3.68 4.35 -0.27
N LEU A 128 -2.51 4.29 -0.90
CA LEU A 128 -1.37 3.54 -0.37
C LEU A 128 -0.76 4.22 0.84
N GLN A 129 -0.71 5.56 0.87
CA GLN A 129 -0.26 6.33 2.03
C GLN A 129 -1.20 6.10 3.23
N ASP A 130 -2.51 6.07 3.01
CA ASP A 130 -3.48 5.76 4.07
C ASP A 130 -3.31 4.32 4.62
N GLN A 131 -2.85 3.37 3.80
CA GLN A 131 -2.72 1.94 4.18
C GLN A 131 -1.34 1.55 4.74
N ILE A 132 -0.28 2.26 4.32
CA ILE A 132 1.12 1.88 4.60
C ILE A 132 1.78 2.95 5.49
N GLY A 133 1.24 4.16 5.55
CA GLY A 133 1.91 5.32 6.14
C GLY A 133 2.75 6.03 5.09
N PHE A 134 2.81 7.36 5.21
CA PHE A 134 3.45 8.24 4.22
C PHE A 134 4.92 7.89 3.96
N TRP A 135 5.69 7.66 5.03
CA TRP A 135 7.13 7.44 4.97
C TRP A 135 7.50 6.01 4.60
N GLU A 136 6.69 5.03 4.99
CA GLU A 136 6.92 3.65 4.60
C GLU A 136 6.60 3.45 3.10
N LEU A 137 5.65 4.19 2.54
CA LEU A 137 5.38 4.14 1.10
C LEU A 137 6.56 4.62 0.25
N THR A 138 7.21 5.72 0.62
CA THR A 138 8.39 6.24 -0.12
C THR A 138 9.54 5.26 -0.07
N ASP A 139 9.82 4.66 1.08
CA ASP A 139 10.88 3.66 1.22
C ASP A 139 10.58 2.37 0.45
N VAL A 140 9.31 1.91 0.48
CA VAL A 140 8.88 0.70 -0.22
C VAL A 140 8.88 0.90 -1.73
N LEU A 141 8.52 2.08 -2.24
CA LEU A 141 8.63 2.43 -3.66
C LEU A 141 10.10 2.52 -4.11
N ALA A 142 10.99 3.06 -3.27
CA ALA A 142 12.42 3.16 -3.56
C ALA A 142 13.13 1.79 -3.55
N ALA A 143 12.66 0.82 -2.76
CA ALA A 143 13.21 -0.54 -2.70
C ALA A 143 12.84 -1.44 -3.90
N ALA A 144 11.94 -0.94 -4.77
CA ALA A 144 11.59 -1.32 -6.14
C ALA A 144 11.34 -2.79 -6.57
N ASP A 145 11.79 -3.85 -5.87
CA ASP A 145 11.94 -5.14 -6.60
C ASP A 145 11.49 -6.45 -5.94
N ARG A 146 10.96 -6.54 -4.70
CA ARG A 146 10.90 -7.88 -4.05
C ARG A 146 9.66 -8.34 -3.31
N GLU A 147 8.57 -7.57 -3.23
CA GLU A 147 7.43 -8.04 -2.45
C GLU A 147 6.12 -8.11 -3.23
N LEU A 148 5.71 -9.34 -3.57
CA LEU A 148 4.40 -9.68 -4.15
C LEU A 148 3.23 -9.02 -3.39
N ARG A 149 3.38 -8.81 -2.08
CA ARG A 149 2.38 -8.11 -1.25
C ARG A 149 2.27 -6.64 -1.60
N PHE A 150 3.39 -5.96 -1.85
CA PHE A 150 3.37 -4.56 -2.25
C PHE A 150 2.82 -4.40 -3.66
N GLN A 151 3.24 -5.26 -4.60
CA GLN A 151 2.67 -5.29 -5.95
C GLN A 151 1.16 -5.54 -5.93
N ARG A 152 0.69 -6.41 -5.03
CA ARG A 152 -0.74 -6.63 -4.80
C ARG A 152 -1.44 -5.36 -4.30
N ARG A 153 -0.92 -4.71 -3.25
CA ARG A 153 -1.50 -3.45 -2.74
C ARG A 153 -1.52 -2.34 -3.79
N GLN A 154 -0.48 -2.21 -4.60
CA GLN A 154 -0.45 -1.25 -5.70
C GLN A 154 -1.58 -1.51 -6.70
N PHE A 155 -1.78 -2.77 -7.08
CA PHE A 155 -2.83 -3.12 -8.01
C PHE A 155 -4.23 -2.95 -7.41
N GLU A 156 -4.44 -3.30 -6.14
CA GLU A 156 -5.69 -3.03 -5.41
C GLU A 156 -5.98 -1.52 -5.34
N ALA A 157 -4.98 -0.69 -5.06
CA ALA A 157 -5.13 0.77 -5.02
C ALA A 157 -5.48 1.35 -6.40
N ILE A 158 -4.81 0.90 -7.47
CA ILE A 158 -5.12 1.30 -8.85
C ILE A 158 -6.57 0.93 -9.21
N PHE A 159 -7.01 -0.27 -8.81
CA PHE A 159 -8.37 -0.75 -9.05
C PHE A 159 -9.42 0.10 -8.33
N VAL A 160 -9.22 0.40 -7.04
CA VAL A 160 -10.10 1.29 -6.27
C VAL A 160 -10.20 2.68 -6.90
N CYS A 161 -9.09 3.15 -7.46
CA CYS A 161 -9.00 4.43 -8.15
C CYS A 161 -9.57 4.43 -9.57
N GLY A 162 -10.24 3.34 -9.96
CA GLY A 162 -11.08 3.27 -11.15
C GLY A 162 -10.41 2.65 -12.37
N ASP A 163 -9.10 2.42 -12.34
CA ASP A 163 -8.40 1.79 -13.46
C ASP A 163 -8.50 0.26 -13.34
N ARG A 164 -9.26 -0.30 -14.27
CA ARG A 164 -9.58 -1.72 -14.38
C ARG A 164 -8.85 -2.41 -15.52
N SER A 165 -8.01 -1.69 -16.27
CA SER A 165 -7.35 -2.18 -17.49
C SER A 165 -6.58 -3.48 -17.23
N ARG A 166 -5.82 -3.53 -16.14
CA ARG A 166 -5.05 -4.71 -15.78
C ARG A 166 -5.91 -5.92 -15.36
N VAL A 167 -7.10 -5.71 -14.79
CA VAL A 167 -8.06 -6.80 -14.55
C VAL A 167 -8.56 -7.34 -15.88
N ILE A 168 -8.98 -6.44 -16.77
CA ILE A 168 -9.52 -6.76 -18.09
C ILE A 168 -8.48 -7.55 -18.91
N ASP A 169 -7.24 -7.06 -18.95
CA ASP A 169 -6.11 -7.68 -19.65
C ASP A 169 -5.78 -9.09 -19.12
N GLN A 170 -5.96 -9.32 -17.81
CA GLN A 170 -5.74 -10.63 -17.20
C GLN A 170 -6.90 -11.60 -17.45
N LEU A 171 -8.14 -11.11 -17.46
CA LEU A 171 -9.33 -11.93 -17.66
C LEU A 171 -9.48 -12.34 -19.13
N GLY A 172 -9.22 -11.45 -20.09
CA GLY A 172 -9.45 -11.69 -21.51
C GLY A 172 -8.90 -13.03 -22.03
N PRO A 173 -7.58 -13.31 -21.89
CA PRO A 173 -6.99 -14.57 -22.32
C PRO A 173 -7.61 -15.79 -21.61
N GLN A 174 -7.91 -15.67 -20.32
CA GLN A 174 -8.51 -16.76 -19.54
C GLN A 174 -9.93 -17.05 -20.00
N LEU A 175 -10.73 -16.02 -20.30
CA LEU A 175 -12.09 -16.18 -20.83
C LEU A 175 -12.09 -16.94 -22.17
N VAL A 176 -11.14 -16.61 -23.05
CA VAL A 176 -10.96 -17.33 -24.32
C VAL A 176 -10.57 -18.78 -24.08
N GLU A 177 -9.66 -19.06 -23.15
CA GLU A 177 -9.31 -20.42 -22.75
C GLU A 177 -10.49 -21.21 -22.17
N GLN A 178 -11.46 -20.53 -21.55
CA GLN A 178 -12.69 -21.12 -21.02
C GLN A 178 -13.83 -21.23 -22.05
N GLY A 179 -13.59 -20.88 -23.31
CA GLY A 179 -14.55 -21.06 -24.41
C GLY A 179 -15.47 -19.86 -24.68
N VAL A 180 -15.19 -18.70 -24.09
CA VAL A 180 -15.80 -17.44 -24.53
C VAL A 180 -15.17 -17.06 -25.88
N SER A 181 -15.99 -16.60 -26.83
CA SER A 181 -15.46 -16.21 -28.14
C SER A 181 -14.45 -15.06 -28.01
N SER A 182 -13.44 -15.02 -28.86
CA SER A 182 -12.45 -13.92 -28.82
C SER A 182 -13.05 -12.56 -29.15
N GLY A 183 -14.22 -12.51 -29.79
CA GLY A 183 -14.98 -11.28 -30.03
C GLY A 183 -15.71 -10.78 -28.80
N ASP A 184 -16.19 -11.69 -27.95
CA ASP A 184 -17.02 -11.36 -26.79
C ASP A 184 -16.21 -11.24 -25.50
N ALA A 185 -15.04 -11.90 -25.43
CA ALA A 185 -14.17 -11.88 -24.26
C ALA A 185 -13.81 -10.47 -23.73
N PRO A 186 -13.57 -9.45 -24.58
CA PRO A 186 -13.37 -8.08 -24.10
C PRO A 186 -14.59 -7.51 -23.37
N CYS A 187 -15.80 -7.69 -23.90
CA CYS A 187 -17.03 -7.24 -23.24
C CYS A 187 -17.20 -7.92 -21.87
N VAL A 188 -17.04 -9.25 -21.84
CA VAL A 188 -17.21 -10.03 -20.61
C VAL A 188 -16.17 -9.64 -19.57
N ALA A 189 -14.91 -9.41 -19.97
CA ALA A 189 -13.85 -8.95 -19.08
C ALA A 189 -14.15 -7.55 -18.51
N GLU A 190 -14.63 -6.62 -19.34
CA GLU A 190 -15.04 -5.28 -18.92
C GLU A 190 -16.20 -5.33 -17.92
N GLU A 191 -17.21 -6.15 -18.17
CA GLU A 191 -18.39 -6.25 -17.31
C GLU A 191 -18.08 -6.92 -15.97
N ILE A 192 -17.24 -7.96 -15.96
CA ILE A 192 -16.72 -8.52 -14.70
C ILE A 192 -15.93 -7.45 -13.96
N ALA A 193 -14.99 -6.77 -14.61
CA ALA A 193 -14.13 -5.79 -13.94
C ALA A 193 -14.92 -4.58 -13.39
N SER A 194 -16.01 -4.17 -14.06
CA SER A 194 -16.85 -3.04 -13.65
C SER A 194 -17.62 -3.32 -12.36
N THR A 195 -18.01 -4.58 -12.14
CA THR A 195 -18.85 -5.04 -11.03
C THR A 195 -18.07 -5.67 -9.87
N MET A 196 -16.80 -6.01 -10.09
CA MET A 196 -15.90 -6.53 -9.06
C MET A 196 -15.68 -5.53 -7.91
N GLU A 197 -15.62 -6.07 -6.69
CA GLU A 197 -15.07 -5.40 -5.52
C GLU A 197 -13.60 -5.77 -5.30
N VAL A 198 -12.90 -5.05 -4.43
CA VAL A 198 -11.49 -5.34 -4.08
C VAL A 198 -11.32 -6.78 -3.59
N ASP A 199 -12.28 -7.28 -2.81
CA ASP A 199 -12.26 -8.65 -2.30
C ASP A 199 -12.32 -9.71 -3.42
N ASP A 200 -12.92 -9.37 -4.57
CA ASP A 200 -13.02 -10.25 -5.73
C ASP A 200 -11.68 -10.40 -6.46
N LEU A 201 -10.77 -9.43 -6.33
CA LEU A 201 -9.42 -9.50 -6.95
C LEU A 201 -8.60 -10.70 -6.45
N GLY A 202 -8.98 -11.28 -5.30
CA GLY A 202 -8.40 -12.50 -4.76
C GLY A 202 -8.35 -13.66 -5.75
N VAL A 203 -9.30 -13.75 -6.69
CA VAL A 203 -9.34 -14.80 -7.71
C VAL A 203 -8.16 -14.70 -8.68
N LEU A 204 -7.74 -13.47 -9.02
CA LEU A 204 -6.64 -13.21 -9.96
C LEU A 204 -5.30 -13.62 -9.36
N TYR A 205 -5.12 -13.46 -8.05
CA TYR A 205 -3.86 -13.82 -7.38
C TYR A 205 -3.78 -15.31 -7.05
N SER A 206 -4.91 -15.92 -6.71
CA SER A 206 -4.95 -17.28 -6.18
C SER A 206 -5.28 -18.33 -7.23
N GLY A 207 -5.85 -17.93 -8.37
CA GLY A 207 -6.45 -18.82 -9.36
C GLY A 207 -7.66 -19.61 -8.83
N ARG A 208 -8.16 -19.29 -7.62
CA ARG A 208 -9.31 -19.95 -7.02
C ARG A 208 -10.55 -19.10 -7.25
N MET A 209 -11.49 -19.65 -8.00
CA MET A 209 -12.80 -19.05 -8.22
C MET A 209 -13.62 -19.06 -6.91
N THR A 210 -14.36 -17.98 -6.67
CA THR A 210 -15.34 -17.88 -5.57
C THR A 210 -16.75 -17.97 -6.14
N ASP A 211 -17.73 -18.36 -5.31
CA ASP A 211 -19.14 -18.40 -5.74
C ASP A 211 -19.62 -17.02 -6.21
N ARG A 212 -19.16 -15.95 -5.56
CA ARG A 212 -19.44 -14.57 -5.97
C ARG A 212 -18.88 -14.28 -7.36
N PHE A 213 -17.62 -14.64 -7.61
CA PHE A 213 -17.00 -14.41 -8.92
C PHE A 213 -17.67 -15.23 -10.03
N TYR A 214 -18.15 -16.45 -9.73
CA TYR A 214 -19.00 -17.20 -10.67
C TYR A 214 -20.29 -16.47 -11.01
N GLY A 215 -20.93 -15.84 -10.02
CA GLY A 215 -22.10 -14.97 -10.25
C GLY A 215 -21.76 -13.85 -11.24
N LEU A 216 -20.71 -13.08 -10.95
CA LEU A 216 -20.24 -12.00 -11.82
C LEU A 216 -19.95 -12.48 -13.24
N TYR A 217 -19.31 -13.64 -13.38
CA TYR A 217 -19.02 -14.24 -14.67
C TYR A 217 -20.29 -14.54 -15.48
N PHE A 218 -21.28 -15.21 -14.88
CA PHE A 218 -22.51 -15.56 -15.60
C PHE A 218 -23.38 -14.33 -15.92
N ASP A 219 -23.44 -13.37 -15.01
CA ASP A 219 -24.13 -12.10 -15.25
C ASP A 219 -23.47 -11.36 -16.43
N ALA A 220 -22.13 -11.34 -16.49
CA ALA A 220 -21.40 -10.74 -17.59
C ALA A 220 -21.62 -11.45 -18.93
N LEU A 221 -21.68 -12.80 -18.94
CA LEU A 221 -22.01 -13.55 -20.16
C LEU A 221 -23.42 -13.20 -20.67
N ASP A 222 -24.39 -13.05 -19.78
CA ASP A 222 -25.77 -12.69 -20.14
C ASP A 222 -25.84 -11.27 -20.70
N VAL A 223 -25.22 -10.30 -20.02
CA VAL A 223 -25.16 -8.89 -20.45
C VAL A 223 -24.48 -8.74 -21.81
N CYS A 224 -23.39 -9.47 -22.04
CA CYS A 224 -22.64 -9.43 -23.30
C CYS A 224 -23.20 -10.36 -24.39
N GLU A 225 -24.30 -11.07 -24.13
CA GLU A 225 -24.86 -12.10 -25.02
C GLU A 225 -23.82 -13.15 -25.48
N ALA A 226 -22.82 -13.40 -24.63
CA ALA A 226 -21.65 -14.22 -24.92
C ALA A 226 -21.91 -15.69 -24.55
N LEU A 227 -22.59 -16.42 -25.43
CA LEU A 227 -22.81 -17.85 -25.21
C LEU A 227 -21.49 -18.62 -25.43
N PRO A 228 -21.09 -19.51 -24.50
CA PRO A 228 -19.94 -20.38 -24.70
C PRO A 228 -20.14 -21.24 -25.95
N THR A 229 -19.14 -21.26 -26.84
CA THR A 229 -19.17 -22.04 -28.10
C THR A 229 -18.65 -23.46 -27.93
#